data_AF-K0SLY6-F1
#
_entry.id   AF-K0SLY6-F1
#
_cell.length_a   1.000
_cell.length_b   1.000
_cell.length_c   1.000
_cell.angle_alpha   90.00
_cell.angle_beta   90.00
_cell.angle_gamma   90.00
#
_symmetry.space_group_name_H-M   'P 1'
#
loop_
_entity.id
_entity.type
_entity.pdbx_description
1 polymer ?
#
loop_
_entity_poly.entity_id
_entity_poly.type
_entity_poly.pdbx_seq_one_letter_code
_entity_poly.pdbx_strand_id
1 'polypeptide(L)'
;MKYLFNAPGKAAWKASYQVTNLLTNATLGLYGIHVHLNLDSNESLENKIHGYPQMKSFALGQMGYQLWAIPVGILCVEETALMLVHHVAVICVASTSAFLTAGFRYYNPYFYGVIEISSVPLSVMNSFKNNKDWIIRYPQAYSLVRFIFSASFLIFRVILWTPFYIDYLVTACMFAYSGGTIVMRSIIPQARADSRLAGGHKPEKVDSDRDFMTSRAEGVDWREHEQQREERVEGRKE
;
A
#
# COMPACT_ATOMS: atom_id res chain seq x y z
N MET A 1 27.24 9.38 29.13
CA MET A 1 27.27 9.16 27.66
C MET A 1 28.20 10.11 26.87
N LYS A 2 28.42 11.37 27.28
CA LYS A 2 29.29 12.31 26.52
C LYS A 2 30.77 11.91 26.37
N TYR A 3 31.30 11.03 27.23
CA TYR A 3 32.72 10.61 27.22
C TYR A 3 33.03 9.35 26.40
N LEU A 4 32.02 8.66 25.85
CA LEU A 4 32.23 7.43 25.07
C LEU A 4 32.57 7.69 23.59
N PHE A 5 32.53 8.95 23.14
CA PHE A 5 32.77 9.32 21.73
C PHE A 5 33.79 10.44 21.62
N ASN A 6 35.07 10.09 21.84
CA ASN A 6 36.18 10.97 21.45
C ASN A 6 36.10 11.29 19.95
N ALA A 7 36.55 12.48 19.56
CA ALA A 7 36.52 12.99 18.17
C ALA A 7 36.99 11.98 17.09
N PRO A 8 38.09 11.22 17.25
CA PRO A 8 38.48 10.20 16.26
C PRO A 8 37.44 9.08 16.09
N GLY A 9 36.71 8.72 17.15
CA GLY A 9 35.65 7.71 17.09
C GLY A 9 34.47 8.15 16.23
N LYS A 10 34.06 9.43 16.34
CA LYS A 10 32.94 9.96 15.54
C LYS A 10 33.21 9.92 14.03
N ALA A 11 34.43 10.22 13.61
CA ALA A 11 34.81 10.17 12.21
C ALA A 11 34.74 8.74 11.65
N ALA A 12 35.24 7.76 12.41
CA ALA A 12 35.16 6.35 12.06
C ALA A 12 33.70 5.88 11.93
N TRP A 13 32.83 6.23 12.89
CA TRP A 13 31.41 5.89 12.82
C TRP A 13 30.71 6.47 11.60
N LYS A 14 30.98 7.73 11.25
CA LYS A 14 30.43 8.35 10.03
C LYS A 14 30.92 7.63 8.78
N ALA A 15 32.19 7.26 8.73
CA ALA A 15 32.75 6.50 7.61
C ALA A 15 32.07 5.12 7.50
N SER A 16 31.96 4.36 8.59
CA SER A 16 31.25 3.08 8.62
C SER A 16 29.81 3.22 8.16
N TYR A 17 29.08 4.23 8.64
CA TYR A 17 27.71 4.50 8.21
C TYR A 17 27.61 4.76 6.71
N GLN A 18 28.50 5.60 6.16
CA GLN A 18 28.52 5.89 4.72
C GLN A 18 28.86 4.66 3.88
N VAL A 19 29.80 3.82 4.33
CA VAL A 19 30.15 2.57 3.65
C VAL A 19 28.98 1.59 3.67
N THR A 20 28.32 1.40 4.82
CA THR A 20 27.13 0.55 4.91
C THR A 20 26.02 1.06 4.00
N ASN A 21 25.72 2.36 4.04
CA ASN A 21 24.73 2.98 3.15
C ASN A 21 25.06 2.78 1.66
N LEU A 22 26.34 2.97 1.28
CA LEU A 22 26.81 2.74 -0.08
C LEU A 22 26.61 1.27 -0.50
N LEU A 23 27.07 0.33 0.31
CA LEU A 23 26.98 -1.10 0.00
C LEU A 23 25.52 -1.56 -0.08
N THR A 24 24.69 -1.20 0.89
CA THR A 24 23.27 -1.57 0.91
C THR A 24 22.54 -1.02 -0.32
N ASN A 25 22.70 0.27 -0.63
CA ASN A 25 22.03 0.87 -1.79
C ASN A 25 22.58 0.34 -3.12
N ALA A 26 23.88 0.05 -3.21
CA ALA A 26 24.45 -0.58 -4.39
C ALA A 26 23.90 -2.00 -4.59
N THR A 27 23.84 -2.81 -3.53
CA THR A 27 23.30 -4.17 -3.61
C THR A 27 21.83 -4.17 -3.96
N LEU A 28 21.00 -3.39 -3.25
CA LEU A 28 19.57 -3.26 -3.55
C LEU A 28 19.34 -2.67 -4.94
N GLY A 29 20.14 -1.68 -5.34
CA GLY A 29 20.07 -1.06 -6.65
C GLY A 29 20.36 -2.01 -7.79
N LEU A 30 21.47 -2.75 -7.72
CA LEU A 30 21.86 -3.72 -8.74
C LEU A 30 20.87 -4.88 -8.82
N TYR A 31 20.46 -5.40 -7.66
CA TYR A 31 19.45 -6.46 -7.60
C TYR A 31 18.09 -5.98 -8.13
N GLY A 32 17.71 -4.75 -7.79
CA GLY A 32 16.52 -4.07 -8.29
C GLY A 32 16.50 -3.93 -9.80
N ILE A 33 17.61 -3.45 -10.40
CA ILE A 33 17.75 -3.38 -11.87
C ILE A 33 17.60 -4.76 -12.48
N HIS A 34 18.33 -5.76 -11.95
CA HIS A 34 18.28 -7.12 -12.50
C HIS A 34 16.86 -7.67 -12.50
N VAL A 35 16.16 -7.59 -11.37
CA VAL A 35 14.78 -8.08 -11.26
C VAL A 35 13.83 -7.26 -12.13
N HIS A 36 13.96 -5.93 -12.12
CA HIS A 36 13.06 -5.02 -12.84
C HIS A 36 13.12 -5.23 -14.36
N LEU A 37 14.31 -5.45 -14.93
CA LEU A 37 14.48 -5.73 -16.35
C LEU A 37 13.89 -7.08 -16.79
N ASN A 38 13.62 -7.97 -15.84
CA ASN A 38 13.01 -9.28 -16.09
C ASN A 38 11.52 -9.33 -15.74
N LEU A 39 10.92 -8.21 -15.30
CA LEU A 39 9.48 -8.13 -15.05
C LEU A 39 8.71 -7.89 -16.36
N ASP A 40 7.56 -8.55 -16.50
CA ASP A 40 6.67 -8.27 -17.61
C ASP A 40 6.03 -6.88 -17.45
N SER A 41 6.14 -6.06 -18.50
CA SER A 41 5.51 -4.74 -18.56
C SER A 41 3.99 -4.80 -18.71
N ASN A 42 3.45 -5.91 -19.24
CA ASN A 42 2.02 -6.11 -19.52
C ASN A 42 1.32 -6.94 -18.43
N GLU A 43 1.81 -6.83 -17.19
CA GLU A 43 1.28 -7.59 -16.08
C GLU A 43 -0.16 -7.19 -15.73
N SER A 44 -0.98 -8.18 -15.37
CA SER A 44 -2.37 -7.95 -14.97
C SER A 44 -2.46 -7.13 -13.67
N LEU A 45 -3.54 -6.34 -13.53
CA LEU A 45 -3.78 -5.52 -12.33
C LEU A 45 -3.77 -6.36 -11.04
N GLU A 46 -4.35 -7.57 -11.09
CA GLU A 46 -4.37 -8.50 -9.95
C GLU A 46 -2.96 -8.94 -9.57
N ASN A 47 -2.13 -9.33 -10.54
CA ASN A 47 -0.74 -9.72 -10.28
C ASN A 47 0.12 -8.54 -9.81
N LYS A 48 -0.14 -7.33 -10.28
CA LYS A 48 0.54 -6.13 -9.78
C LYS A 48 0.28 -5.90 -8.28
N ILE A 49 -0.92 -6.21 -7.80
CA ILE A 49 -1.36 -5.99 -6.42
C ILE A 49 -0.99 -7.16 -5.50
N HIS A 50 -1.34 -8.39 -5.88
CA HIS A 50 -1.26 -9.59 -5.05
C HIS A 50 -0.12 -10.53 -5.42
N GLY A 51 0.33 -10.49 -6.66
CA GLY A 51 1.37 -11.37 -7.19
C GLY A 51 2.75 -11.13 -6.56
N TYR A 52 3.74 -11.83 -7.12
CA TYR A 52 5.15 -11.62 -6.81
C TYR A 52 5.52 -11.69 -5.32
N PRO A 53 5.14 -12.76 -4.58
CA PRO A 53 5.46 -12.88 -3.16
C PRO A 53 6.96 -12.82 -2.86
N GLN A 54 7.81 -13.25 -3.79
CA GLN A 54 9.27 -13.16 -3.70
C GLN A 54 9.78 -11.72 -3.63
N MET A 55 9.02 -10.74 -4.14
CA MET A 55 9.42 -9.32 -4.13
C MET A 55 9.17 -8.64 -2.78
N LYS A 56 8.61 -9.36 -1.80
CA LYS A 56 8.59 -8.92 -0.40
C LYS A 56 10.00 -8.72 0.16
N SER A 57 10.99 -9.45 -0.35
CA SER A 57 12.39 -9.36 0.09
C SER A 57 12.95 -7.94 -0.02
N PHE A 58 12.61 -7.19 -1.08
CA PHE A 58 12.98 -5.78 -1.25
C PHE A 58 12.41 -4.89 -0.14
N ALA A 59 11.12 -5.04 0.17
CA ALA A 59 10.46 -4.27 1.21
C ALA A 59 11.02 -4.62 2.60
N LEU A 60 11.23 -5.91 2.89
CA LEU A 60 11.83 -6.36 4.15
C LEU A 60 13.29 -5.89 4.30
N GLY A 61 14.08 -5.96 3.22
CA GLY A 61 15.45 -5.50 3.20
C GLY A 61 15.53 -4.00 3.46
N GLN A 62 14.68 -3.21 2.79
CA GLN A 62 14.62 -1.77 3.00
C GLN A 62 14.14 -1.43 4.41
N MET A 63 13.09 -2.07 4.91
CA MET A 63 12.61 -1.88 6.28
C MET A 63 13.71 -2.19 7.31
N GLY A 64 14.42 -3.31 7.15
CA GLY A 64 15.53 -3.69 8.03
C GLY A 64 16.67 -2.67 7.99
N TYR A 65 17.03 -2.19 6.80
CA TYR A 65 18.03 -1.13 6.64
C TYR A 65 17.61 0.16 7.34
N GLN A 66 16.37 0.63 7.13
CA GLN A 66 15.90 1.87 7.75
C GLN A 66 15.79 1.77 9.28
N LEU A 67 15.37 0.61 9.80
CA LEU A 67 15.33 0.35 11.24
C LEU A 67 16.73 0.38 11.89
N TRP A 68 17.75 -0.06 11.16
CA TRP A 68 19.14 0.08 11.57
C TRP A 68 19.64 1.52 11.42
N ALA A 69 19.28 2.21 10.33
CA ALA A 69 19.76 3.54 10.00
C ALA A 69 19.29 4.60 11.01
N ILE A 70 18.04 4.54 11.48
CA ILE A 70 17.51 5.52 12.45
C ILE A 70 18.34 5.64 13.74
N PRO A 71 18.56 4.57 14.53
CA PRO A 71 19.33 4.68 15.77
C PRO A 71 20.79 5.07 15.52
N VAL A 72 21.41 4.58 14.45
CA VAL A 72 22.79 4.96 14.09
C VAL A 72 22.86 6.42 13.63
N GLY A 73 21.87 6.86 12.86
CA GLY A 73 21.71 8.23 12.38
C GLY A 73 21.59 9.23 13.53
N ILE A 74 20.77 8.90 14.53
CA ILE A 74 20.58 9.73 15.72
C ILE A 74 21.82 9.75 16.62
N LEU A 75 22.39 8.57 16.92
CA LEU A 75 23.44 8.45 17.95
C LEU A 75 24.84 8.75 17.43
N CYS A 76 25.14 8.41 16.17
CA CYS A 76 26.50 8.41 15.64
C CYS A 76 26.75 9.45 14.54
N VAL A 77 25.72 9.75 13.74
CA VAL A 77 25.87 10.58 12.52
C VAL A 77 25.32 11.99 12.70
N GLU A 78 24.37 12.15 13.63
CA GLU A 78 23.61 13.38 13.88
C GLU A 78 22.81 13.79 12.63
N GLU A 79 22.03 12.85 12.09
CA GLU A 79 21.21 13.08 10.89
C GLU A 79 20.15 14.16 11.08
N THR A 80 19.84 14.85 9.98
CA THR A 80 18.80 15.89 9.97
C THR A 80 17.41 15.30 10.22
N ALA A 81 16.53 16.05 10.89
CA ALA A 81 15.16 15.62 11.15
C ALA A 81 14.39 15.25 9.86
N LEU A 82 14.65 15.95 8.75
CA LEU A 82 14.02 15.64 7.46
C LEU A 82 14.38 14.23 6.96
N MET A 83 15.63 13.81 7.14
CA MET A 83 16.06 12.44 6.79
C MET A 83 15.43 11.40 7.71
N LEU A 84 15.29 11.70 9.01
CA LEU A 84 14.59 10.81 9.94
C LEU A 84 13.11 10.62 9.55
N VAL A 85 12.42 11.70 9.17
CA VAL A 85 11.05 11.63 8.62
C VAL A 85 11.01 10.80 7.35
N HIS A 86 11.99 10.96 6.46
CA HIS A 86 12.13 10.13 5.27
C HIS A 86 12.29 8.64 5.62
N HIS A 87 13.17 8.28 6.56
CA HIS A 87 13.34 6.89 7.01
C HIS A 87 12.05 6.28 7.55
N VAL A 88 11.32 7.03 8.39
CA VAL A 88 10.01 6.61 8.91
C VAL A 88 8.99 6.43 7.79
N ALA A 89 8.93 7.35 6.83
CA ALA A 89 8.04 7.22 5.68
C ALA A 89 8.35 5.96 4.86
N VAL A 90 9.63 5.67 4.60
CA VAL A 90 10.05 4.46 3.89
C VAL A 90 9.69 3.20 4.68
N ILE A 91 9.85 3.18 6.01
CA ILE A 91 9.43 2.04 6.85
C ILE A 91 7.93 1.81 6.73
N CYS A 92 7.11 2.86 6.78
CA CYS A 92 5.66 2.73 6.64
C CYS A 92 5.26 2.12 5.29
N VAL A 93 5.80 2.64 4.19
CA VAL A 93 5.49 2.14 2.83
C VAL A 93 6.06 0.73 2.60
N ALA A 94 7.24 0.42 3.15
CA ALA A 94 7.80 -0.92 3.10
C ALA A 94 6.96 -1.92 3.90
N SER A 95 6.45 -1.52 5.06
CA SER A 95 5.60 -2.36 5.91
C SER A 95 4.28 -2.70 5.22
N THR A 96 3.64 -1.73 4.56
CA THR A 96 2.41 -2.01 3.81
C THR A 96 2.66 -3.02 2.69
N SER A 97 3.77 -2.90 1.97
CA SER A 97 4.10 -3.84 0.90
C SER A 97 4.48 -5.24 1.38
N ALA A 98 5.21 -5.32 2.49
CA ALA A 98 5.69 -6.59 3.05
C ALA A 98 4.55 -7.41 3.67
N PHE A 99 3.69 -6.76 4.47
CA PHE A 99 2.76 -7.46 5.37
C PHE A 99 1.31 -7.49 4.88
N LEU A 100 0.87 -6.53 4.06
CA LEU A 100 -0.50 -6.56 3.55
C LEU A 100 -0.64 -7.55 2.39
N THR A 101 -1.82 -8.18 2.28
CA THR A 101 -2.15 -9.06 1.15
C THR A 101 -2.13 -8.30 -0.18
N ALA A 102 -2.63 -7.07 -0.19
CA ALA A 102 -2.57 -6.12 -1.31
C ALA A 102 -1.35 -5.18 -1.16
N GLY A 103 -0.15 -5.76 -1.33
CA GLY A 103 1.12 -5.07 -1.07
C GLY A 103 1.73 -4.35 -2.28
N PHE A 104 1.10 -4.39 -3.45
CA PHE A 104 1.60 -3.75 -4.68
C PHE A 104 3.03 -4.17 -5.04
N ARG A 105 3.32 -5.47 -4.89
CA ARG A 105 4.70 -5.99 -4.85
C ARG A 105 5.44 -5.92 -6.18
N TYR A 106 4.71 -5.79 -7.28
CA TYR A 106 5.27 -5.57 -8.61
C TYR A 106 6.19 -4.34 -8.67
N TYR A 107 5.87 -3.29 -7.90
CA TYR A 107 6.63 -2.04 -7.89
C TYR A 107 7.85 -2.07 -6.97
N ASN A 108 7.98 -3.08 -6.10
CA ASN A 108 9.04 -3.14 -5.09
C ASN A 108 10.46 -3.12 -5.65
N PRO A 109 10.80 -3.88 -6.71
CA PRO A 109 12.16 -3.84 -7.27
C PRO A 109 12.54 -2.46 -7.78
N TYR A 110 11.56 -1.70 -8.27
CA TYR A 110 11.77 -0.33 -8.70
C TYR A 110 11.92 0.62 -7.50
N PHE A 111 10.95 0.62 -6.58
CA PHE A 111 10.89 1.56 -5.44
C PHE A 111 11.95 1.34 -4.37
N TYR A 112 12.38 0.10 -4.13
CA TYR A 112 13.37 -0.22 -3.10
C TYR A 112 14.69 -0.68 -3.69
N GLY A 113 14.80 -0.72 -5.02
CA GLY A 113 16.00 -1.13 -5.73
C GLY A 113 16.44 -0.06 -6.72
N VAL A 114 15.84 -0.02 -7.92
CA VAL A 114 16.29 0.82 -9.05
C VAL A 114 16.55 2.27 -8.63
N ILE A 115 15.67 2.88 -7.85
CA ILE A 115 15.83 4.29 -7.44
C ILE A 115 17.03 4.52 -6.50
N GLU A 116 17.48 3.50 -5.77
CA GLU A 116 18.63 3.56 -4.86
C GLU A 116 19.99 3.62 -5.58
N ILE A 117 20.04 3.36 -6.89
CA ILE A 117 21.26 3.55 -7.68
C ILE A 117 21.75 5.00 -7.64
N SER A 118 20.83 5.97 -7.61
CA SER A 118 21.18 7.39 -7.46
C SER A 118 21.83 7.73 -6.11
N SER A 119 21.67 6.86 -5.10
CA SER A 119 22.26 7.01 -3.77
C SER A 119 23.75 6.63 -3.75
N VAL A 120 24.24 5.87 -4.73
CA VAL A 120 25.66 5.50 -4.89
C VAL A 120 26.55 6.75 -5.11
N PRO A 121 26.36 7.56 -6.16
CA PRO A 121 27.17 8.76 -6.35
C PRO A 121 26.94 9.82 -5.25
N LEU A 122 25.78 9.82 -4.60
CA LEU A 122 25.51 10.66 -3.43
C LEU A 122 26.43 10.31 -2.24
N SER A 123 26.62 9.02 -1.94
CA SER A 123 27.51 8.60 -0.83
C SER A 123 28.98 8.95 -1.11
N VAL A 124 29.42 8.86 -2.37
CA VAL A 124 30.75 9.33 -2.80
C VAL A 124 30.86 10.84 -2.62
N MET A 125 29.85 11.61 -3.05
CA MET A 125 29.82 13.07 -2.85
C MET A 125 29.87 13.44 -1.36
N ASN A 126 29.14 12.71 -0.50
CA ASN A 126 29.15 12.92 0.94
C ASN A 126 30.53 12.60 1.54
N SER A 127 31.24 11.62 1.01
CA SER A 127 32.60 11.28 1.42
C SER A 127 33.59 12.43 1.15
N PHE A 128 33.47 13.12 0.00
CA PHE A 128 34.19 14.37 -0.27
C PHE A 128 33.80 15.49 0.70
N LYS A 129 32.49 15.69 0.95
CA LYS A 129 32.02 16.75 1.87
C LYS A 129 32.52 16.55 3.31
N ASN A 130 32.66 15.30 3.75
CA ASN A 130 33.17 14.96 5.07
C ASN A 130 34.70 15.14 5.17
N ASN A 131 35.43 15.11 4.06
CA ASN A 131 36.89 15.23 4.01
C ASN A 131 37.29 16.44 3.14
N LYS A 132 37.30 17.65 3.71
CA LYS A 132 37.56 18.89 2.98
C LYS A 132 38.90 18.89 2.22
N ASP A 133 39.91 18.21 2.75
CA ASP A 133 41.22 18.07 2.10
C ASP A 133 41.13 17.37 0.73
N TRP A 134 40.20 16.43 0.56
CA TRP A 134 39.99 15.75 -0.72
C TRP A 134 39.39 16.68 -1.78
N ILE A 135 38.57 17.65 -1.35
CA ILE A 135 38.02 18.66 -2.26
C ILE A 135 39.13 19.58 -2.75
N ILE A 136 40.02 20.02 -1.84
CA ILE A 136 41.16 20.88 -2.18
C ILE A 136 42.15 20.14 -3.08
N ARG A 137 42.43 18.87 -2.79
CA ARG A 137 43.40 18.05 -3.53
C ARG A 137 42.88 17.55 -4.87
N TYR A 138 41.58 17.29 -4.99
CA TYR A 138 40.96 16.71 -6.20
C TYR A 138 39.70 17.47 -6.64
N PRO A 139 39.79 18.77 -6.98
CA PRO A 139 38.62 19.59 -7.31
C PRO A 139 37.90 19.13 -8.59
N GLN A 140 38.63 18.58 -9.56
CA GLN A 140 38.06 18.02 -10.79
C GLN A 140 37.23 16.76 -10.50
N ALA A 141 37.75 15.85 -9.66
CA ALA A 141 37.04 14.65 -9.27
C ALA A 141 35.76 14.99 -8.49
N TYR A 142 35.82 15.95 -7.56
CA TYR A 142 34.65 16.42 -6.83
C TYR A 142 33.58 17.00 -7.76
N SER A 143 33.99 17.81 -8.74
CA SER A 143 33.08 18.39 -9.74
C SER A 143 32.42 17.31 -10.61
N LEU A 144 33.19 16.31 -11.03
CA LEU A 144 32.68 15.16 -11.79
C LEU A 144 31.68 14.34 -10.97
N VAL A 145 31.98 14.04 -9.71
CA VAL A 145 31.07 13.30 -8.82
C VAL A 145 29.75 14.06 -8.63
N ARG A 146 29.80 15.39 -8.45
CA ARG A 146 28.59 16.22 -8.37
C ARG A 146 27.76 16.17 -9.65
N PHE A 147 28.41 16.19 -10.81
CA PHE A 147 27.75 16.07 -12.10
C PHE A 147 27.07 14.70 -12.25
N ILE A 148 27.80 13.60 -11.95
CA ILE A 148 27.26 12.23 -12.01
C ILE A 148 26.08 12.07 -11.04
N PHE A 149 26.19 12.58 -9.81
CA PHE A 149 25.09 12.57 -8.86
C PHE A 149 23.87 13.30 -9.40
N SER A 150 24.05 14.51 -9.93
CA SER A 150 22.93 15.32 -10.45
C SER A 150 22.26 14.65 -11.65
N ALA A 151 23.04 14.10 -12.58
CA ALA A 151 22.54 13.39 -13.75
C ALA A 151 21.80 12.09 -13.36
N SER A 152 22.40 11.27 -12.49
CA SER A 152 21.77 10.02 -12.02
C SER A 152 20.50 10.28 -11.21
N PHE A 153 20.48 11.31 -10.36
CA PHE A 153 19.28 11.72 -9.64
C PHE A 153 18.17 12.12 -10.61
N LEU A 154 18.47 12.98 -11.60
CA LEU A 154 17.48 13.40 -12.58
C LEU A 154 16.93 12.22 -13.39
N ILE A 155 17.80 11.32 -13.85
CA ILE A 155 17.39 10.16 -14.65
C ILE A 155 16.54 9.19 -13.81
N PHE A 156 17.06 8.70 -12.69
CA PHE A 156 16.41 7.63 -11.94
C PHE A 156 15.25 8.13 -11.08
N ARG A 157 15.38 9.29 -10.42
CA ARG A 157 14.37 9.81 -9.48
C ARG A 157 13.37 10.76 -10.13
N VAL A 158 13.63 11.32 -11.32
CA VAL A 158 12.65 12.22 -11.97
C VAL A 158 12.10 11.57 -13.23
N ILE A 159 12.95 11.32 -14.21
CA ILE A 159 12.50 10.88 -15.54
C ILE A 159 11.90 9.46 -15.47
N LEU A 160 12.65 8.51 -14.93
CA LEU A 160 12.20 7.12 -14.87
C LEU A 160 11.15 6.90 -13.76
N TRP A 161 11.23 7.61 -12.63
CA TRP A 161 10.32 7.37 -11.51
C TRP A 161 8.90 7.89 -11.81
N THR A 162 8.76 9.02 -12.50
CA THR A 162 7.45 9.63 -12.79
C THR A 162 6.42 8.66 -13.40
N PRO A 163 6.70 7.94 -14.50
CA PRO A 163 5.71 7.02 -15.07
C PRO A 163 5.36 5.86 -14.13
N PHE A 164 6.33 5.29 -13.42
CA PHE A 164 6.09 4.21 -12.45
C PHE A 164 5.25 4.67 -11.26
N TYR A 165 5.49 5.90 -10.80
CA TYR A 165 4.73 6.49 -9.72
C TYR A 165 3.28 6.74 -10.12
N ILE A 166 3.05 7.23 -11.34
CA ILE A 166 1.70 7.42 -11.89
C ILE A 166 0.97 6.06 -12.00
N ASP A 167 1.61 5.02 -12.56
CA ASP A 167 1.01 3.69 -12.68
C ASP A 167 0.67 3.09 -11.31
N TYR A 168 1.57 3.24 -10.33
CA TYR A 168 1.34 2.83 -8.94
C TYR A 168 0.15 3.58 -8.32
N LEU A 169 0.08 4.90 -8.45
CA LEU A 169 -1.02 5.71 -7.90
C LEU A 169 -2.36 5.38 -8.55
N VAL A 170 -2.40 5.21 -9.88
CA VAL A 170 -3.61 4.78 -10.59
C VAL A 170 -4.08 3.42 -10.06
N THR A 171 -3.16 2.46 -9.94
CA THR A 171 -3.44 1.13 -9.42
C THR A 171 -3.94 1.17 -7.97
N ALA A 172 -3.32 1.98 -7.12
CA ALA A 172 -3.74 2.18 -5.73
C ALA A 172 -5.11 2.84 -5.62
N CYS A 173 -5.39 3.86 -6.44
CA CYS A 173 -6.69 4.52 -6.50
C CYS A 173 -7.80 3.57 -6.99
N MET A 174 -7.54 2.76 -8.03
CA MET A 174 -8.49 1.75 -8.50
C MET A 174 -8.77 0.68 -7.44
N PHE A 175 -7.72 0.24 -6.72
CA PHE A 175 -7.88 -0.68 -5.60
C PHE A 175 -8.71 -0.06 -4.46
N ALA A 176 -8.45 1.19 -4.09
CA ALA A 176 -9.19 1.89 -3.03
C ALA A 176 -10.67 2.10 -3.43
N TYR A 177 -10.93 2.53 -4.67
CA TYR A 177 -12.27 2.73 -5.20
C TYR A 177 -13.08 1.42 -5.24
N SER A 178 -12.47 0.34 -5.73
CA SER A 178 -13.12 -0.98 -5.78
C SER A 178 -13.29 -1.62 -4.39
N GLY A 179 -12.33 -1.42 -3.48
CA GLY A 179 -12.40 -1.87 -2.10
C GLY A 179 -13.64 -1.36 -1.36
N GLY A 180 -14.01 -0.08 -1.57
CA GLY A 180 -15.23 0.50 -1.01
C GLY A 180 -16.51 -0.22 -1.49
N THR A 181 -16.55 -0.62 -2.76
CA THR A 181 -17.69 -1.38 -3.31
C THR A 181 -17.77 -2.80 -2.78
N ILE A 182 -16.63 -3.45 -2.55
CA ILE A 182 -16.56 -4.82 -2.03
C ILE A 182 -16.93 -4.84 -0.55
N VAL A 183 -16.39 -3.92 0.26
CA VAL A 183 -16.70 -3.81 1.70
C VAL A 183 -18.16 -3.44 1.94
N MET A 184 -18.73 -2.51 1.16
CA MET A 184 -20.17 -2.22 1.24
C MET A 184 -21.02 -3.44 0.88
N ARG A 185 -20.60 -4.24 -0.11
CA ARG A 185 -21.31 -5.46 -0.49
C ARG A 185 -21.20 -6.59 0.54
N SER A 186 -20.20 -6.63 1.40
CA SER A 186 -20.12 -7.63 2.48
C SER A 186 -20.82 -7.17 3.77
N ILE A 187 -20.94 -5.87 4.02
CA ILE A 187 -21.63 -5.34 5.21
C ILE A 187 -23.17 -5.32 5.04
N ILE A 188 -23.66 -4.94 3.85
CA ILE A 188 -25.12 -4.76 3.61
C ILE A 188 -25.92 -6.08 3.71
N PRO A 189 -25.44 -7.24 3.21
CA PRO A 189 -26.16 -8.51 3.35
C PRO A 189 -26.22 -8.99 4.81
N GLN A 190 -25.16 -8.75 5.59
CA GLN A 190 -25.08 -9.15 6.99
C GLN A 190 -26.12 -8.38 7.83
N ALA A 191 -26.21 -7.06 7.66
CA ALA A 191 -27.22 -6.24 8.33
C ALA A 191 -28.67 -6.63 7.93
N ARG A 192 -28.87 -7.12 6.71
CA ARG A 192 -30.17 -7.63 6.23
C ARG A 192 -30.52 -9.01 6.77
N ALA A 193 -29.51 -9.83 7.08
CA ALA A 193 -29.69 -11.13 7.74
C ALA A 193 -29.97 -10.94 9.25
N ASP A 194 -29.24 -10.05 9.90
CA ASP A 194 -29.39 -9.78 11.33
C ASP A 194 -30.72 -9.07 11.66
N SER A 195 -31.21 -8.19 10.77
CA SER A 195 -32.56 -7.60 10.92
C SER A 195 -33.69 -8.62 10.73
N ARG A 196 -33.48 -9.72 9.99
CA ARG A 196 -34.44 -10.84 9.93
C ARG A 196 -34.45 -11.67 11.22
N LEU A 197 -33.31 -11.75 11.92
CA LEU A 197 -33.21 -12.44 13.21
C LEU A 197 -33.73 -11.59 14.37
N ALA A 198 -33.56 -10.27 14.31
CA ALA A 198 -34.07 -9.32 15.32
C ALA A 198 -35.58 -9.07 15.21
N GLY A 199 -36.20 -9.32 14.04
CA GLY A 199 -37.63 -9.20 13.78
C GLY A 199 -38.47 -10.42 14.19
N GLY A 200 -38.09 -11.11 15.26
CA GLY A 200 -38.76 -12.30 15.83
C GLY A 200 -40.12 -12.03 16.48
N HIS A 201 -40.94 -11.15 15.91
CA HIS A 201 -42.38 -11.13 16.13
C HIS A 201 -43.05 -11.17 14.76
N LYS A 202 -43.27 -12.38 14.26
CA LYS A 202 -44.17 -12.58 13.12
C LYS A 202 -45.56 -12.12 13.57
N PRO A 203 -46.19 -11.12 12.94
CA PRO A 203 -47.63 -11.06 12.98
C PRO A 203 -48.14 -12.39 12.41
N GLU A 204 -48.95 -13.06 13.20
CA GLU A 204 -49.65 -14.29 12.88
C GLU A 204 -50.36 -14.09 11.53
N LYS A 205 -49.86 -14.76 10.49
CA LYS A 205 -50.53 -14.81 9.21
C LYS A 205 -51.78 -15.66 9.40
N VAL A 206 -52.92 -14.98 9.53
CA VAL A 206 -54.24 -15.59 9.31
C VAL A 206 -54.22 -16.16 7.89
N ASP A 207 -54.32 -17.49 7.81
CA ASP A 207 -54.19 -18.28 6.60
C ASP A 207 -55.47 -18.13 5.74
N SER A 208 -55.58 -17.04 4.98
CA SER A 208 -56.75 -16.78 4.10
C SER A 208 -56.67 -17.47 2.74
N ASP A 209 -55.52 -18.05 2.38
CA ASP A 209 -55.31 -18.63 1.05
C ASP A 209 -55.70 -20.12 0.99
N ARG A 210 -55.90 -20.76 2.14
CA ARG A 210 -56.38 -22.16 2.19
C ARG A 210 -57.87 -22.29 1.86
N ASP A 211 -58.66 -21.23 2.03
CA ASP A 211 -60.09 -21.21 1.69
C ASP A 211 -60.37 -20.92 0.21
N PHE A 212 -59.40 -20.37 -0.53
CA PHE A 212 -59.60 -20.06 -1.94
C PHE A 212 -59.41 -21.27 -2.88
N MET A 213 -58.66 -22.28 -2.45
CA MET A 213 -58.38 -23.47 -3.29
C MET A 213 -59.41 -24.60 -3.11
N THR A 214 -60.09 -24.69 -1.96
CA THR A 214 -61.15 -25.69 -1.71
C THR A 214 -62.50 -25.29 -2.29
N SER A 215 -62.80 -23.99 -2.40
CA SER A 215 -64.07 -23.49 -2.98
C SER A 215 -64.20 -23.72 -4.50
N ARG A 216 -63.10 -23.97 -5.21
CA ARG A 216 -63.13 -24.23 -6.66
C ARG A 216 -63.54 -25.66 -7.04
N ALA A 217 -63.59 -26.58 -6.07
CA ALA A 217 -63.92 -27.99 -6.32
C ALA A 217 -65.41 -28.32 -6.14
N GLU A 218 -66.21 -27.45 -5.50
CA GLU A 218 -67.59 -27.78 -5.10
C GLU A 218 -68.68 -27.13 -5.95
N GLY A 219 -68.35 -26.51 -7.08
CA GLY A 219 -69.36 -25.96 -8.00
C GLY A 219 -70.26 -24.90 -7.36
N VAL A 220 -69.75 -24.19 -6.36
CA VAL A 220 -70.47 -23.11 -5.67
C VAL A 220 -70.66 -21.94 -6.65
N ASP A 221 -71.91 -21.51 -6.82
CA ASP A 221 -72.25 -20.38 -7.68
C ASP A 221 -71.73 -19.09 -7.04
N TRP A 222 -70.63 -18.56 -7.61
CA TRP A 222 -69.93 -17.37 -7.13
C TRP A 222 -70.83 -16.14 -7.01
N ARG A 223 -71.98 -16.10 -7.70
CA ARG A 223 -72.93 -14.98 -7.61
C ARG A 223 -73.58 -14.87 -6.24
N GLU A 224 -73.86 -15.98 -5.56
CA GLU A 224 -74.45 -15.93 -4.21
C GLU A 224 -73.45 -15.40 -3.16
N HIS A 225 -72.16 -15.69 -3.34
CA HIS A 225 -71.11 -15.19 -2.44
C HIS A 225 -70.85 -13.69 -2.60
N GLU A 226 -70.98 -13.16 -3.82
CA GLU A 226 -70.81 -11.74 -4.09
C GLU A 226 -71.97 -10.93 -3.51
N GLN A 227 -73.21 -11.42 -3.64
CA GLN A 227 -74.40 -10.79 -3.08
C GLN A 227 -74.38 -10.75 -1.54
N GLN A 228 -73.95 -11.83 -0.87
CA GLN A 228 -73.76 -11.83 0.60
C GLN A 228 -72.62 -10.91 1.08
N ARG A 229 -71.66 -10.58 0.21
CA ARG A 229 -70.57 -9.67 0.54
C ARG A 229 -71.05 -8.22 0.50
N GLU A 230 -71.88 -7.88 -0.48
CA GLU A 230 -72.45 -6.53 -0.60
C GLU A 230 -73.39 -6.21 0.58
N GLU A 231 -74.27 -7.14 0.97
CA GLU A 231 -75.16 -6.96 2.12
C GLU A 231 -74.40 -6.74 3.45
N ARG A 232 -73.26 -7.41 3.64
CA ARG A 232 -72.41 -7.22 4.83
C ARG A 232 -71.69 -5.87 4.88
N VAL A 233 -71.44 -5.26 3.73
CA VAL A 233 -70.80 -3.94 3.65
C VAL A 233 -71.82 -2.83 3.89
N GLU A 234 -73.06 -3.01 3.45
CA GLU A 234 -74.15 -2.05 3.71
C GLU A 234 -74.61 -2.06 5.18
N GLY A 235 -74.75 -3.24 5.80
CA GLY A 235 -75.14 -3.34 7.23
C GLY A 235 -74.12 -2.80 8.24
N ARG A 236 -72.92 -2.38 7.81
CA ARG A 236 -71.91 -1.71 8.66
C ARG A 236 -71.93 -0.18 8.56
N LYS A 237 -72.78 0.38 7.70
CA LYS A 237 -72.90 1.84 7.50
C LYS A 237 -74.06 2.46 8.29
N GLU A 238 -74.83 1.66 9.03
CA GLU A 238 -75.81 2.09 10.03
C GLU A 238 -75.24 1.94 11.44
#